data_AF-A0A965G9T9-F1
#
_entry.id   AF-A0A965G9T9-F1
#
_cell.length_a   1.000
_cell.length_b   1.000
_cell.length_c   1.000
_cell.angle_alpha   90.00
_cell.angle_beta   90.00
_cell.angle_gamma   90.00
#
_symmetry.space_group_name_H-M   'P 1'
#
loop_
_entity.id
_entity.type
_entity.pdbx_description
1 polymer ?
#
loop_
_entity_poly.entity_id
_entity_poly.type
_entity_poly.pdbx_seq_one_letter_code
_entity_poly.pdbx_strand_id
1 'polypeptide(L)'
;LGNSAGNTIVVNNGGTFAMAGTDTWGSAGISSSPAVTINSGGTMTSDGQFNTLRNLTLNGGSVNLNGGLASAGAFVLGGTVTAGGATTSTISASSGANNFIRLGREGVLGGVTEFNVTDTAGQLSVGVELANNFGASTAGLTKSGSGKMALSAVNTYTGATTVNAGLLKVLSGGSISSSSTTVNSGGTLDVGGTAGSVQVNSGGLLKGSGSVGAFTLASGGTLTPGNSPGTLTAASAIVLGGSTYNWEISALTGTAGTTWDLFSVGGLLDMSGVTSANKWNLVVTGDSGFAGWTDTSSYSYVFAQAASVSGFDSTVGTDVTSLFNITTSGIASKPNASFNANGDFKVVVGSANGVTTLNLMAVPEPSSGGLLLLGLGVVAWLRRRYQRAALGRGESAL
;
A
#
# COMPACT_ATOMS: atom_id res chain seq x y z
N LEU A 1 40.52 13.44 14.00
CA LEU A 1 39.33 13.81 13.19
C LEU A 1 38.54 14.84 14.01
N GLY A 2 38.80 16.14 13.85
CA GLY A 2 38.00 17.16 14.53
C GLY A 2 36.60 17.29 13.90
N ASN A 3 35.67 17.95 14.61
CA ASN A 3 34.34 18.29 14.08
C ASN A 3 34.45 19.34 12.96
N SER A 4 34.74 18.88 11.74
CA SER A 4 34.74 19.69 10.52
C SER A 4 34.06 18.91 9.41
N ALA A 5 33.12 19.57 8.73
CA ALA A 5 32.39 19.00 7.58
C ALA A 5 33.31 18.68 6.38
N GLY A 6 34.55 19.21 6.36
CA GLY A 6 35.53 18.91 5.33
C GLY A 6 36.26 17.57 5.52
N ASN A 7 36.13 16.93 6.69
CA ASN A 7 36.72 15.63 6.94
C ASN A 7 35.79 14.50 6.47
N THR A 8 36.33 13.51 5.76
CA THR A 8 35.59 12.33 5.31
C THR A 8 36.20 11.06 5.89
N ILE A 9 35.37 10.14 6.32
CA ILE A 9 35.76 8.79 6.75
C ILE A 9 35.23 7.81 5.73
N VAL A 10 36.10 6.97 5.17
CA VAL A 10 35.72 5.93 4.22
C VAL A 10 36.18 4.59 4.75
N VAL A 11 35.22 3.67 4.92
CA VAL A 11 35.46 2.31 5.38
C VAL A 11 35.24 1.36 4.22
N ASN A 12 36.32 0.72 3.79
CA ASN A 12 36.31 -0.23 2.68
C ASN A 12 36.20 -1.67 3.17
N ASN A 13 36.11 -2.61 2.23
CA ASN A 13 36.01 -4.05 2.50
C ASN A 13 37.03 -4.53 3.56
N GLY A 14 36.56 -5.22 4.59
CA GLY A 14 37.36 -5.72 5.70
C GLY A 14 37.74 -4.66 6.76
N GLY A 15 37.50 -3.37 6.48
CA GLY A 15 37.69 -2.28 7.42
C GLY A 15 36.56 -2.21 8.45
N THR A 16 36.91 -1.86 9.69
CA THR A 16 35.94 -1.56 10.75
C THR A 16 36.21 -0.16 11.31
N PHE A 17 35.17 0.67 11.37
CA PHE A 17 35.18 1.95 12.07
C PHE A 17 34.39 1.84 13.38
N ALA A 18 35.12 1.75 14.48
CA ALA A 18 34.57 1.64 15.83
C ALA A 18 34.35 3.02 16.46
N MET A 19 33.12 3.36 16.82
CA MET A 19 32.80 4.58 17.57
C MET A 19 32.90 4.34 19.09
N ALA A 20 34.11 4.08 19.57
CA ALA A 20 34.36 3.72 20.97
C ALA A 20 34.31 4.89 21.98
N GLY A 21 34.05 6.11 21.54
CA GLY A 21 33.81 7.28 22.41
C GLY A 21 32.37 7.77 22.29
N THR A 22 31.82 8.33 23.38
CA THR A 22 30.54 9.05 23.35
C THR A 22 30.75 10.48 22.84
N ASP A 23 29.82 10.97 22.02
CA ASP A 23 29.84 12.33 21.46
C ASP A 23 31.19 12.69 20.81
N THR A 24 31.74 11.74 20.05
CA THR A 24 33.06 11.85 19.41
C THR A 24 33.20 13.11 18.54
N TRP A 25 32.07 13.59 17.98
CA TRP A 25 32.00 14.78 17.13
C TRP A 25 31.52 16.03 17.88
N GLY A 26 31.31 15.95 19.19
CA GLY A 26 30.62 16.95 20.01
C GLY A 26 29.20 16.51 20.38
N SER A 27 28.50 17.37 21.14
CA SER A 27 27.16 17.07 21.67
C SER A 27 26.12 16.84 20.56
N ALA A 28 24.98 16.23 20.90
CA ALA A 28 23.95 15.87 19.92
C ALA A 28 23.37 17.06 19.09
N GLY A 29 23.51 18.29 19.56
CA GLY A 29 23.08 19.53 18.89
C GLY A 29 24.00 20.05 17.78
N ILE A 30 25.21 19.49 17.61
CA ILE A 30 26.20 19.96 16.61
C ILE A 30 25.60 20.08 15.20
N SER A 31 25.87 21.14 14.45
CA SER A 31 25.34 21.27 13.08
C SER A 31 26.08 20.45 12.03
N SER A 32 27.27 19.94 12.35
CA SER A 32 28.14 19.17 11.45
C SER A 32 28.73 17.95 12.14
N SER A 33 29.04 16.93 11.35
CA SER A 33 29.95 15.83 11.68
C SER A 33 30.77 15.52 10.40
N PRO A 34 31.90 14.82 10.49
CA PRO A 34 32.53 14.23 9.32
C PRO A 34 31.52 13.38 8.53
N ALA A 35 31.61 13.39 7.20
CA ALA A 35 30.83 12.49 6.37
C ALA A 35 31.41 11.08 6.48
N VAL A 36 30.57 10.10 6.78
CA VAL A 36 30.98 8.70 6.93
C VAL A 36 30.45 7.91 5.75
N THR A 37 31.33 7.23 5.02
CA THR A 37 30.99 6.32 3.92
C THR A 37 31.43 4.91 4.26
N ILE A 38 30.49 3.96 4.26
CA ILE A 38 30.76 2.54 4.45
C ILE A 38 30.49 1.82 3.13
N ASN A 39 31.56 1.38 2.48
CA ASN A 39 31.48 0.63 1.23
C ASN A 39 31.25 -0.85 1.48
N SER A 40 30.90 -1.59 0.42
CA SER A 40 30.64 -3.04 0.48
C SER A 40 31.73 -3.79 1.24
N GLY A 41 31.32 -4.57 2.23
CA GLY A 41 32.20 -5.34 3.13
C GLY A 41 32.89 -4.52 4.23
N GLY A 42 32.72 -3.20 4.27
CA GLY A 42 33.12 -2.35 5.39
C GLY A 42 32.07 -2.36 6.51
N THR A 43 32.50 -2.13 7.74
CA THR A 43 31.63 -2.13 8.93
C THR A 43 31.85 -0.89 9.80
N MET A 44 30.78 -0.36 10.37
CA MET A 44 30.80 0.63 11.45
C MET A 44 30.16 0.05 12.71
N THR A 45 30.72 0.30 13.90
CA THR A 45 30.16 -0.16 15.19
C THR A 45 29.94 0.99 16.18
N SER A 46 28.98 0.81 17.10
CA SER A 46 28.64 1.81 18.13
C SER A 46 29.42 1.65 19.44
N ASP A 47 29.98 0.47 19.70
CA ASP A 47 30.81 0.08 20.85
C ASP A 47 30.24 0.49 22.22
N GLY A 48 28.93 0.37 22.39
CA GLY A 48 28.25 0.74 23.63
C GLY A 48 28.09 2.24 23.85
N GLN A 49 28.51 3.07 22.89
CA GLN A 49 28.52 4.53 23.01
C GLN A 49 27.40 5.18 22.21
N PHE A 50 27.19 6.47 22.49
CA PHE A 50 26.26 7.31 21.76
C PHE A 50 26.99 8.33 20.89
N ASN A 51 26.61 8.46 19.61
CA ASN A 51 27.19 9.44 18.71
C ASN A 51 26.17 10.05 17.74
N THR A 52 26.44 11.25 17.23
CA THR A 52 25.60 11.91 16.22
C THR A 52 26.25 11.90 14.85
N LEU A 53 25.52 11.44 13.83
CA LEU A 53 25.95 11.48 12.44
C LEU A 53 25.04 12.42 11.63
N ARG A 54 25.65 13.30 10.84
CA ARG A 54 24.93 14.18 9.91
C ARG A 54 24.76 13.54 8.55
N ASN A 55 25.85 13.07 7.96
CA ASN A 55 25.84 12.44 6.65
C ASN A 55 26.43 11.04 6.75
N LEU A 56 25.60 10.03 6.51
CA LEU A 56 26.00 8.64 6.43
C LEU A 56 25.72 8.12 5.02
N THR A 57 26.73 7.58 4.36
CA THR A 57 26.59 6.92 3.07
C THR A 57 26.90 5.44 3.22
N LEU A 58 25.99 4.59 2.76
CA LEU A 58 26.16 3.14 2.75
C LEU A 58 26.12 2.64 1.30
N ASN A 59 27.23 2.08 0.82
CA ASN A 59 27.35 1.52 -0.52
C ASN A 59 27.49 0.00 -0.43
N GLY A 60 26.52 -0.65 0.20
CA GLY A 60 26.54 -2.08 0.53
C GLY A 60 27.28 -2.44 1.81
N GLY A 61 27.67 -1.44 2.60
CA GLY A 61 28.31 -1.59 3.89
C GLY A 61 27.31 -1.82 5.04
N SER A 62 27.86 -2.13 6.22
CA SER A 62 27.06 -2.43 7.41
C SER A 62 27.33 -1.46 8.57
N VAL A 63 26.26 -1.06 9.26
CA VAL A 63 26.32 -0.43 10.58
C VAL A 63 25.79 -1.43 11.60
N ASN A 64 26.63 -1.85 12.53
CA ASN A 64 26.33 -2.85 13.53
C ASN A 64 26.29 -2.18 14.91
N LEU A 65 25.08 -2.06 15.46
CA LEU A 65 24.86 -1.57 16.80
C LEU A 65 25.17 -2.70 17.79
N ASN A 66 26.30 -2.58 18.48
CA ASN A 66 26.79 -3.51 19.51
C ASN A 66 26.68 -2.90 20.92
N GLY A 67 25.66 -2.06 21.13
CA GLY A 67 25.35 -1.36 22.37
C GLY A 67 25.20 0.15 22.16
N GLY A 68 24.43 0.80 23.02
CA GLY A 68 24.27 2.26 23.08
C GLY A 68 24.23 2.79 24.50
N LEU A 69 24.43 4.10 24.65
CA LEU A 69 24.49 4.76 25.95
C LEU A 69 23.09 4.91 26.55
N ALA A 70 22.73 4.06 27.52
CA ALA A 70 21.52 4.17 28.34
C ALA A 70 20.27 4.60 27.52
N SER A 71 19.57 5.65 27.95
CA SER A 71 18.42 6.19 27.25
C SER A 71 18.78 6.94 25.96
N ALA A 72 20.05 7.18 25.64
CA ALA A 72 20.46 7.84 24.40
C ALA A 72 20.47 6.95 23.17
N GLY A 73 20.71 5.66 23.35
CA GLY A 73 20.85 4.72 22.26
C GLY A 73 22.23 4.79 21.63
N ALA A 74 22.36 4.25 20.41
CA ALA A 74 23.65 4.16 19.74
C ALA A 74 23.96 5.40 18.88
N PHE A 75 22.97 5.84 18.10
CA PHE A 75 23.16 6.95 17.16
C PHE A 75 22.00 7.93 17.13
N VAL A 76 22.31 9.19 16.86
CA VAL A 76 21.39 10.14 16.21
C VAL A 76 21.74 10.21 14.74
N LEU A 77 20.75 9.98 13.87
CA LEU A 77 20.85 10.29 12.44
C LEU A 77 20.20 11.63 12.18
N GLY A 78 21.00 12.68 12.27
CA GLY A 78 20.50 14.05 12.28
C GLY A 78 20.57 14.78 10.94
N GLY A 79 20.91 14.10 9.85
CA GLY A 79 20.87 14.62 8.48
C GLY A 79 20.44 13.53 7.50
N THR A 80 21.12 13.40 6.36
CA THR A 80 20.73 12.43 5.33
C THR A 80 21.52 11.13 5.46
N VAL A 81 20.81 10.01 5.45
CA VAL A 81 21.36 8.69 5.15
C VAL A 81 21.19 8.43 3.66
N THR A 82 22.29 8.25 2.96
CA THR A 82 22.30 7.85 1.55
C THR A 82 22.64 6.38 1.46
N ALA A 83 21.83 5.59 0.78
CA ALA A 83 22.13 4.18 0.51
C ALA A 83 22.13 3.93 -0.99
N GLY A 84 23.23 3.41 -1.51
CA GLY A 84 23.40 3.08 -2.92
C GLY A 84 24.18 1.79 -3.11
N GLY A 85 24.55 1.50 -4.36
CA GLY A 85 25.31 0.30 -4.72
C GLY A 85 24.44 -0.96 -4.87
N ALA A 86 25.00 -1.99 -5.50
CA ALA A 86 24.28 -3.19 -5.89
C ALA A 86 24.06 -4.19 -4.73
N THR A 87 24.86 -4.07 -3.65
CA THR A 87 24.74 -4.89 -2.44
C THR A 87 23.86 -4.19 -1.41
N THR A 88 23.04 -4.95 -0.68
CA THR A 88 22.17 -4.39 0.36
C THR A 88 23.01 -3.81 1.49
N SER A 89 22.80 -2.53 1.77
CA SER A 89 23.31 -1.86 2.96
C SER A 89 22.50 -2.27 4.18
N THR A 90 23.15 -2.44 5.33
CA THR A 90 22.48 -2.90 6.56
C THR A 90 22.73 -1.99 7.74
N ILE A 91 21.70 -1.79 8.56
CA ILE A 91 21.79 -1.21 9.90
C ILE A 91 21.13 -2.22 10.83
N SER A 92 21.90 -2.85 11.71
CA SER A 92 21.46 -4.00 12.50
C SER A 92 21.97 -3.95 13.92
N ALA A 93 21.30 -4.63 14.84
CA ALA A 93 21.82 -4.88 16.18
C ALA A 93 22.61 -6.20 16.18
N SER A 94 23.81 -6.20 16.75
CA SER A 94 24.65 -7.39 16.86
C SER A 94 24.82 -7.91 18.29
N SER A 95 24.86 -7.01 19.28
CA SER A 95 25.03 -7.34 20.71
C SER A 95 24.77 -6.11 21.58
N GLY A 96 24.88 -6.23 22.91
CA GLY A 96 24.70 -5.10 23.82
C GLY A 96 23.24 -4.64 23.98
N ALA A 97 23.03 -3.64 24.85
CA ALA A 97 21.71 -3.05 25.12
C ALA A 97 21.57 -1.67 24.44
N ASN A 98 20.35 -1.14 24.34
CA ASN A 98 20.03 0.19 23.78
C ASN A 98 20.43 0.35 22.30
N ASN A 99 20.24 -0.71 21.50
CA ASN A 99 20.50 -0.71 20.06
C ASN A 99 19.38 -0.04 19.26
N PHE A 100 19.14 1.23 19.53
CA PHE A 100 18.19 2.04 18.78
C PHE A 100 18.85 3.30 18.23
N ILE A 101 18.20 3.89 17.23
CA ILE A 101 18.64 5.09 16.54
C ILE A 101 17.59 6.17 16.70
N ARG A 102 18.03 7.38 17.00
CA ARG A 102 17.19 8.58 17.08
C ARG A 102 17.17 9.33 15.75
N LEU A 103 15.98 9.77 15.33
CA LEU A 103 15.79 10.51 14.07
C LEU A 103 15.74 12.03 14.28
N GLY A 104 16.22 12.78 13.30
CA GLY A 104 16.19 14.23 13.28
C GLY A 104 17.29 14.88 14.11
N ARG A 105 17.50 16.18 13.90
CA ARG A 105 18.49 16.97 14.64
C ARG A 105 17.98 17.34 16.03
N GLU A 106 18.83 17.18 17.05
CA GLU A 106 18.52 17.61 18.42
C GLU A 106 18.21 19.11 18.47
N GLY A 107 17.18 19.49 19.22
CA GLY A 107 16.74 20.89 19.38
C GLY A 107 15.95 21.44 18.19
N VAL A 108 15.71 20.63 17.14
CA VAL A 108 14.81 20.98 16.04
C VAL A 108 13.47 20.26 16.26
N LEU A 109 12.45 21.03 16.62
CA LEU A 109 11.09 20.52 16.79
C LEU A 109 10.59 19.92 15.46
N GLY A 110 10.13 18.67 15.48
CA GLY A 110 9.68 17.98 14.27
C GLY A 110 10.83 17.61 13.31
N GLY A 111 12.05 17.46 13.81
CA GLY A 111 13.22 17.09 13.00
C GLY A 111 12.98 15.83 12.17
N VAL A 112 13.43 15.84 10.91
CA VAL A 112 13.26 14.72 9.97
C VAL A 112 14.62 14.18 9.56
N THR A 113 14.73 12.85 9.51
CA THR A 113 15.86 12.17 8.85
C THR A 113 15.43 11.77 7.46
N GLU A 114 16.23 12.16 6.45
CA GLU A 114 16.04 11.67 5.09
C GLU A 114 16.84 10.37 4.90
N PHE A 115 16.17 9.35 4.37
CA PHE A 115 16.76 8.14 3.84
C PHE A 115 16.62 8.16 2.32
N ASN A 116 17.69 8.58 1.65
CA ASN A 116 17.79 8.60 0.19
C ASN A 116 18.39 7.29 -0.31
N VAL A 117 17.54 6.37 -0.78
CA VAL A 117 18.00 5.11 -1.38
C VAL A 117 18.05 5.29 -2.90
N THR A 118 19.24 5.53 -3.43
CA THR A 118 19.45 6.36 -4.63
C THR A 118 18.97 5.76 -5.95
N ASP A 119 19.05 4.44 -6.10
CA ASP A 119 18.72 3.75 -7.35
C ASP A 119 17.95 2.46 -7.09
N THR A 120 17.35 1.87 -8.13
CA THR A 120 16.51 0.67 -8.02
C THR A 120 17.26 -0.58 -7.56
N ALA A 121 18.58 -0.66 -7.73
CA ALA A 121 19.40 -1.74 -7.18
C ALA A 121 19.77 -1.47 -5.71
N GLY A 122 19.79 -0.20 -5.31
CA GLY A 122 19.99 0.27 -3.96
C GLY A 122 18.97 -0.33 -2.99
N GLN A 123 19.49 -1.00 -1.96
CA GLN A 123 18.69 -1.57 -0.89
C GLN A 123 19.28 -1.19 0.46
N LEU A 124 18.40 -0.74 1.37
CA LEU A 124 18.73 -0.49 2.76
C LEU A 124 17.82 -1.35 3.66
N SER A 125 18.42 -2.18 4.50
CA SER A 125 17.71 -2.92 5.55
C SER A 125 18.01 -2.31 6.91
N VAL A 126 16.98 -1.83 7.61
CA VAL A 126 17.09 -1.30 8.98
C VAL A 126 16.37 -2.26 9.93
N GLY A 127 17.18 -2.98 10.71
CA GLY A 127 16.73 -3.98 11.67
C GLY A 127 16.80 -3.53 13.13
N VAL A 128 16.90 -2.22 13.36
CA VAL A 128 16.93 -1.61 14.70
C VAL A 128 15.77 -0.64 14.85
N GLU A 129 15.35 -0.40 16.09
CA GLU A 129 14.31 0.60 16.38
C GLU A 129 14.78 2.00 15.96
N LEU A 130 13.93 2.69 15.20
CA LEU A 130 14.00 4.13 15.00
C LEU A 130 13.07 4.83 16.01
N ALA A 131 13.60 5.81 16.72
CA ALA A 131 12.92 6.50 17.82
C ALA A 131 12.97 8.03 17.66
N ASN A 132 12.12 8.74 18.40
CA ASN A 132 12.19 10.19 18.51
C ASN A 132 13.55 10.63 19.06
N ASN A 133 14.03 11.82 18.69
CA ASN A 133 15.24 12.39 19.29
C ASN A 133 14.96 13.13 20.60
N PHE A 134 16.01 13.37 21.37
CA PHE A 134 15.98 14.21 22.56
C PHE A 134 15.51 15.63 22.24
N GLY A 135 14.63 16.17 23.08
CA GLY A 135 14.10 17.53 22.95
C GLY A 135 13.19 17.76 21.74
N ALA A 136 13.09 16.82 20.81
CA ALA A 136 12.10 16.84 19.74
C ALA A 136 10.80 16.22 20.29
N SER A 137 9.70 16.99 20.29
CA SER A 137 8.39 16.44 20.66
C SER A 137 7.98 15.28 19.73
N THR A 138 8.42 15.34 18.48
CA THR A 138 8.28 14.31 17.45
C THR A 138 9.48 14.35 16.50
N ALA A 139 9.87 13.21 15.93
CA ALA A 139 10.82 13.12 14.83
C ALA A 139 10.27 12.26 13.68
N GLY A 140 10.55 12.67 12.45
CA GLY A 140 9.99 12.05 11.24
C GLY A 140 11.01 11.33 10.37
N LEU A 141 10.50 10.62 9.39
CA LEU A 141 11.26 9.88 8.38
C LEU A 141 10.81 10.31 6.99
N THR A 142 11.76 10.64 6.10
CA THR A 142 11.49 10.80 4.67
C THR A 142 12.23 9.73 3.88
N LYS A 143 11.49 8.91 3.13
CA LYS A 143 12.06 7.98 2.14
C LYS A 143 12.08 8.66 0.77
N SER A 144 13.29 8.86 0.24
CA SER A 144 13.54 9.39 -1.11
C SER A 144 14.42 8.43 -1.91
N GLY A 145 14.66 8.77 -3.18
CA GLY A 145 15.35 7.91 -4.15
C GLY A 145 14.53 6.69 -4.58
N SER A 146 14.85 6.13 -5.75
CA SER A 146 14.05 5.06 -6.39
C SER A 146 14.24 3.67 -5.78
N GLY A 147 15.23 3.49 -4.91
CA GLY A 147 15.54 2.21 -4.28
C GLY A 147 14.60 1.81 -3.14
N LYS A 148 14.94 0.68 -2.52
CA LYS A 148 14.13 0.04 -1.47
C LYS A 148 14.73 0.25 -0.09
N MET A 149 13.90 0.69 0.84
CA MET A 149 14.18 0.65 2.27
C MET A 149 13.26 -0.36 2.95
N ALA A 150 13.81 -1.26 3.76
CA ALA A 150 13.06 -2.22 4.54
C ALA A 150 13.23 -1.95 6.05
N LEU A 151 12.12 -1.90 6.78
CA LEU A 151 12.07 -1.78 8.23
C LEU A 151 11.59 -3.11 8.81
N SER A 152 12.40 -3.75 9.68
CA SER A 152 12.01 -5.00 10.36
C SER A 152 11.77 -4.86 11.86
N ALA A 153 12.13 -3.73 12.47
CA ALA A 153 11.91 -3.47 13.88
C ALA A 153 10.60 -2.72 14.15
N VAL A 154 10.15 -2.76 15.41
CA VAL A 154 9.09 -1.87 15.90
C VAL A 154 9.70 -0.49 16.11
N ASN A 155 9.26 0.49 15.32
CA ASN A 155 9.74 1.87 15.40
C ASN A 155 8.79 2.71 16.26
N THR A 156 9.36 3.57 17.10
CA THR A 156 8.63 4.34 18.11
C THR A 156 8.65 5.85 17.85
N TYR A 157 9.27 6.29 16.76
CA TYR A 157 9.15 7.69 16.32
C TYR A 157 7.68 8.03 16.00
N THR A 158 7.29 9.27 16.33
CA THR A 158 5.90 9.75 16.23
C THR A 158 5.71 10.85 15.20
N GLY A 159 6.80 11.40 14.65
CA GLY A 159 6.71 12.34 13.53
C GLY A 159 6.31 11.64 12.24
N ALA A 160 5.91 12.42 11.25
CA ALA A 160 5.38 11.90 9.99
C ALA A 160 6.41 11.07 9.22
N THR A 161 5.92 10.01 8.59
CA THR A 161 6.61 9.24 7.55
C THR A 161 6.19 9.76 6.19
N THR A 162 7.13 10.19 5.36
CA THR A 162 6.86 10.62 3.98
C THR A 162 7.57 9.71 3.00
N VAL A 163 6.84 9.10 2.08
CA VAL A 163 7.39 8.27 1.00
C VAL A 163 7.31 9.06 -0.30
N ASN A 164 8.41 9.70 -0.68
CA ASN A 164 8.50 10.55 -1.87
C ASN A 164 8.86 9.76 -3.14
N ALA A 165 9.61 8.66 -3.00
CA ALA A 165 10.02 7.83 -4.13
C ALA A 165 10.43 6.43 -3.69
N GLY A 166 10.38 5.50 -4.65
CA GLY A 166 10.83 4.11 -4.45
C GLY A 166 9.95 3.36 -3.47
N LEU A 167 10.53 2.35 -2.82
CA LEU A 167 9.79 1.44 -1.95
C LEU A 167 10.19 1.61 -0.49
N LEU A 168 9.23 1.92 0.38
CA LEU A 168 9.33 1.70 1.82
C LEU A 168 8.55 0.43 2.18
N LYS A 169 9.26 -0.61 2.63
CA LYS A 169 8.66 -1.87 3.07
C LYS A 169 8.69 -1.97 4.60
N VAL A 170 7.52 -2.09 5.22
CA VAL A 170 7.38 -2.45 6.64
C VAL A 170 7.18 -3.96 6.68
N LEU A 171 8.21 -4.71 7.12
CA LEU A 171 8.16 -6.18 7.16
C LEU A 171 7.17 -6.68 8.22
N SER A 172 6.82 -7.96 8.22
CA SER A 172 5.79 -8.53 9.12
C SER A 172 6.05 -8.33 10.61
N GLY A 173 7.32 -8.30 11.04
CA GLY A 173 7.73 -7.93 12.41
C GLY A 173 7.99 -6.45 12.63
N GLY A 174 7.95 -5.65 11.56
CA GLY A 174 8.18 -4.21 11.59
C GLY A 174 6.90 -3.44 11.91
N SER A 175 7.07 -2.27 12.55
CA SER A 175 5.95 -1.37 12.80
C SER A 175 6.36 0.10 12.67
N ILE A 176 5.47 0.90 12.09
CA ILE A 176 5.46 2.38 12.13
C ILE A 176 4.10 2.89 12.62
N SER A 177 3.42 2.12 13.48
CA SER A 177 2.05 2.37 13.94
C SER A 177 1.85 3.72 14.65
N SER A 178 2.92 4.29 15.22
CA SER A 178 2.89 5.57 15.93
C SER A 178 3.06 6.78 15.01
N SER A 179 3.29 6.56 13.71
CA SER A 179 3.52 7.60 12.71
C SER A 179 2.34 7.70 11.73
N SER A 180 2.03 8.93 11.31
CA SER A 180 1.19 9.15 10.12
C SER A 180 2.05 9.05 8.86
N THR A 181 1.56 8.33 7.85
CA THR A 181 2.30 8.09 6.61
C THR A 181 1.64 8.78 5.43
N THR A 182 2.41 9.56 4.66
CA THR A 182 1.99 10.12 3.38
C THR A 182 2.79 9.47 2.25
N VAL A 183 2.10 8.92 1.26
CA VAL A 183 2.70 8.33 0.06
C VAL A 183 2.45 9.27 -1.12
N ASN A 184 3.52 9.88 -1.62
CA ASN A 184 3.49 10.83 -2.72
C ASN A 184 3.71 10.14 -4.07
N SER A 185 3.58 10.91 -5.16
CA SER A 185 3.80 10.42 -6.52
C SER A 185 5.17 9.77 -6.67
N GLY A 186 5.19 8.52 -7.16
CA GLY A 186 6.42 7.73 -7.33
C GLY A 186 6.87 6.99 -6.06
N GLY A 187 6.21 7.21 -4.94
CA GLY A 187 6.39 6.46 -3.70
C GLY A 187 5.50 5.21 -3.62
N THR A 188 6.03 4.15 -3.03
CA THR A 188 5.29 2.94 -2.67
C THR A 188 5.49 2.60 -1.20
N LEU A 189 4.39 2.42 -0.48
CA LEU A 189 4.38 1.81 0.85
C LEU A 189 3.92 0.36 0.74
N ASP A 190 4.76 -0.58 1.16
CA ASP A 190 4.45 -2.01 1.24
C ASP A 190 4.38 -2.42 2.71
N VAL A 191 3.16 -2.61 3.22
CA VAL A 191 2.91 -2.95 4.61
C VAL A 191 2.69 -4.46 4.72
N GLY A 192 3.70 -5.19 5.21
CA GLY A 192 3.55 -6.56 5.69
C GLY A 192 3.31 -6.64 7.19
N GLY A 193 3.77 -5.65 7.96
CA GLY A 193 3.56 -5.51 9.41
C GLY A 193 2.43 -4.53 9.73
N THR A 194 2.75 -3.47 10.49
CA THR A 194 1.76 -2.46 10.89
C THR A 194 2.21 -1.03 10.56
N ALA A 195 1.29 -0.21 10.04
CA ALA A 195 1.47 1.23 9.90
C ALA A 195 0.35 2.00 10.59
N GLY A 196 0.61 3.26 10.96
CA GLY A 196 -0.39 4.16 11.53
C GLY A 196 -1.39 4.63 10.48
N SER A 197 -1.84 5.88 10.55
CA SER A 197 -2.67 6.43 9.47
C SER A 197 -1.88 6.49 8.16
N VAL A 198 -2.55 6.24 7.03
CA VAL A 198 -1.93 6.26 5.70
C VAL A 198 -2.77 7.10 4.75
N GLN A 199 -2.14 8.09 4.13
CA GLN A 199 -2.69 8.84 3.01
C GLN A 199 -1.91 8.52 1.75
N VAL A 200 -2.60 8.07 0.71
CA VAL A 200 -2.02 7.82 -0.62
C VAL A 200 -2.48 8.92 -1.56
N ASN A 201 -1.55 9.77 -1.96
CA ASN A 201 -1.78 10.86 -2.90
C ASN A 201 -1.76 10.37 -4.35
N SER A 202 -2.10 11.26 -5.29
CA SER A 202 -2.02 10.98 -6.71
C SER A 202 -0.63 10.47 -7.12
N GLY A 203 -0.59 9.33 -7.83
CA GLY A 203 0.65 8.65 -8.24
C GLY A 203 1.37 7.87 -7.13
N GLY A 204 0.84 7.87 -5.91
CA GLY A 204 1.32 7.03 -4.81
C GLY A 204 0.68 5.65 -4.81
N LEU A 205 1.34 4.68 -4.18
CA LEU A 205 0.86 3.30 -4.11
C LEU A 205 0.95 2.72 -2.69
N LEU A 206 -0.14 2.09 -2.22
CA LEU A 206 -0.17 1.25 -1.03
C LEU A 206 -0.36 -0.22 -1.43
N LYS A 207 0.49 -1.09 -0.89
CA LYS A 207 0.37 -2.55 -1.05
C LYS A 207 0.75 -3.32 0.20
N GLY A 208 0.71 -4.65 0.10
CA GLY A 208 1.11 -5.58 1.15
C GLY A 208 -0.08 -6.20 1.86
N SER A 209 0.21 -7.14 2.76
CA SER A 209 -0.80 -7.96 3.45
C SER A 209 -0.97 -7.62 4.94
N GLY A 210 -0.47 -6.46 5.37
CA GLY A 210 -0.43 -6.03 6.76
C GLY A 210 -1.66 -5.22 7.18
N SER A 211 -1.49 -4.46 8.25
CA SER A 211 -2.53 -3.59 8.82
C SER A 211 -2.13 -2.13 8.81
N VAL A 212 -3.05 -1.26 8.41
CA VAL A 212 -2.93 0.20 8.51
C VAL A 212 -4.01 0.76 9.43
N GLY A 213 -3.76 1.93 10.01
CA GLY A 213 -4.74 2.68 10.79
C GLY A 213 -5.83 3.30 9.92
N ALA A 214 -6.16 4.57 10.16
CA ALA A 214 -7.05 5.32 9.27
C ALA A 214 -6.41 5.48 7.89
N PHE A 215 -7.11 5.05 6.85
CA PHE A 215 -6.62 5.06 5.48
C PHE A 215 -7.39 6.08 4.63
N THR A 216 -6.68 6.85 3.81
CA THR A 216 -7.28 7.72 2.80
C THR A 216 -6.64 7.45 1.45
N LEU A 217 -7.47 7.03 0.50
CA LEU A 217 -7.07 6.84 -0.89
C LEU A 217 -7.56 8.03 -1.72
N ALA A 218 -6.65 8.97 -2.00
CA ALA A 218 -6.96 10.17 -2.74
C ALA A 218 -7.15 9.88 -4.24
N SER A 219 -7.74 10.82 -4.96
CA SER A 219 -7.87 10.75 -6.41
C SER A 219 -6.50 10.55 -7.09
N GLY A 220 -6.41 9.58 -8.00
CA GLY A 220 -5.17 9.15 -8.66
C GLY A 220 -4.21 8.33 -7.78
N GLY A 221 -4.54 8.05 -6.51
CA GLY A 221 -3.80 7.11 -5.67
C GLY A 221 -4.19 5.66 -5.97
N THR A 222 -3.27 4.72 -5.71
CA THR A 222 -3.47 3.29 -6.01
C THR A 222 -3.38 2.41 -4.76
N LEU A 223 -4.31 1.48 -4.64
CA LEU A 223 -4.33 0.38 -3.67
C LEU A 223 -4.11 -0.96 -4.38
N THR A 224 -3.23 -1.81 -3.85
CA THR A 224 -2.96 -3.17 -4.35
C THR A 224 -2.75 -4.12 -3.16
N PRO A 225 -3.82 -4.66 -2.55
CA PRO A 225 -3.71 -5.52 -1.38
C PRO A 225 -2.87 -6.78 -1.63
N GLY A 226 -2.24 -7.27 -0.57
CA GLY A 226 -1.49 -8.52 -0.59
C GLY A 226 -0.06 -8.43 -1.16
N ASN A 227 0.59 -9.61 -1.19
CA ASN A 227 1.63 -9.93 -2.18
C ASN A 227 0.99 -10.61 -3.41
N SER A 228 -0.32 -10.39 -3.57
CA SER A 228 -1.20 -10.77 -4.65
C SER A 228 -1.29 -12.27 -5.00
N PRO A 229 -2.44 -12.93 -4.74
CA PRO A 229 -3.56 -12.43 -3.94
C PRO A 229 -3.25 -12.29 -2.44
N GLY A 230 -3.95 -11.40 -1.73
CA GLY A 230 -3.86 -11.27 -0.27
C GLY A 230 -4.86 -10.30 0.36
N THR A 231 -4.78 -10.15 1.69
CA THR A 231 -5.63 -9.21 2.45
C THR A 231 -4.82 -8.04 2.97
N LEU A 232 -5.25 -6.80 2.70
CA LEU A 232 -4.80 -5.62 3.43
C LEU A 232 -5.91 -5.17 4.38
N THR A 233 -5.55 -4.92 5.65
CA THR A 233 -6.52 -4.45 6.66
C THR A 233 -6.35 -2.96 6.94
N ALA A 234 -7.44 -2.21 7.04
CA ALA A 234 -7.47 -0.83 7.52
C ALA A 234 -8.41 -0.69 8.73
N ALA A 235 -8.08 0.18 9.69
CA ALA A 235 -8.98 0.45 10.82
C ALA A 235 -10.25 1.20 10.37
N SER A 236 -10.08 2.17 9.49
CA SER A 236 -11.15 2.88 8.77
C SER A 236 -10.60 3.32 7.41
N ALA A 237 -11.46 3.62 6.46
CA ALA A 237 -11.04 4.00 5.12
C ALA A 237 -11.92 5.11 4.54
N ILE A 238 -11.29 6.05 3.83
CA ILE A 238 -11.94 6.99 2.92
C ILE A 238 -11.41 6.69 1.53
N VAL A 239 -12.32 6.48 0.58
CA VAL A 239 -11.98 6.32 -0.83
C VAL A 239 -12.61 7.45 -1.63
N LEU A 240 -11.77 8.19 -2.34
CA LEU A 240 -12.21 9.27 -3.22
C LEU A 240 -12.34 8.79 -4.67
N GLY A 241 -13.28 9.38 -5.41
CA GLY A 241 -13.42 9.17 -6.84
C GLY A 241 -12.14 9.50 -7.60
N GLY A 242 -11.86 8.72 -8.65
CA GLY A 242 -10.65 8.80 -9.48
C GLY A 242 -9.45 8.06 -8.89
N SER A 243 -9.58 7.46 -7.71
CA SER A 243 -8.58 6.52 -7.18
C SER A 243 -8.68 5.14 -7.85
N THR A 244 -7.66 4.30 -7.63
CA THR A 244 -7.55 2.97 -8.25
C THR A 244 -7.40 1.88 -7.20
N TYR A 245 -8.16 0.81 -7.34
CA TYR A 245 -7.95 -0.47 -6.67
C TYR A 245 -7.57 -1.51 -7.73
N ASN A 246 -6.29 -1.93 -7.73
CA ASN A 246 -5.83 -3.10 -8.47
C ASN A 246 -6.16 -4.36 -7.67
N TRP A 247 -7.05 -5.17 -8.22
CA TRP A 247 -7.59 -6.37 -7.59
C TRP A 247 -7.19 -7.60 -8.39
N GLU A 248 -6.47 -8.52 -7.76
CA GLU A 248 -5.99 -9.75 -8.37
C GLU A 248 -6.85 -10.96 -7.99
N ILE A 249 -7.11 -11.83 -8.97
CA ILE A 249 -7.79 -13.12 -8.79
C ILE A 249 -6.94 -14.23 -9.42
N SER A 250 -6.81 -15.34 -8.70
CA SER A 250 -5.99 -16.49 -9.12
C SER A 250 -6.81 -17.73 -9.49
N ALA A 251 -8.08 -17.82 -9.06
CA ALA A 251 -9.01 -18.87 -9.47
C ALA A 251 -10.48 -18.43 -9.33
N LEU A 252 -11.37 -19.06 -10.11
CA LEU A 252 -12.81 -18.77 -10.17
C LEU A 252 -13.58 -19.04 -8.87
N THR A 253 -13.09 -19.99 -8.08
CA THR A 253 -13.71 -20.40 -6.82
C THR A 253 -12.66 -20.38 -5.73
N GLY A 254 -13.03 -19.93 -4.55
CA GLY A 254 -12.13 -19.88 -3.43
C GLY A 254 -12.57 -18.86 -2.39
N THR A 255 -11.59 -18.28 -1.71
CA THR A 255 -11.83 -17.42 -0.56
C THR A 255 -11.20 -16.05 -0.78
N ALA A 256 -11.95 -15.00 -0.44
CA ALA A 256 -11.44 -13.64 -0.43
C ALA A 256 -10.23 -13.52 0.50
N GLY A 257 -9.19 -12.82 0.05
CA GLY A 257 -7.94 -12.65 0.79
C GLY A 257 -6.92 -13.76 0.59
N THR A 258 -7.28 -14.84 -0.10
CA THR A 258 -6.39 -15.98 -0.41
C THR A 258 -6.38 -16.29 -1.91
N THR A 259 -7.56 -16.42 -2.51
CA THR A 259 -7.72 -16.73 -3.94
C THR A 259 -7.83 -15.48 -4.78
N TRP A 260 -8.39 -14.41 -4.21
CA TRP A 260 -8.39 -13.08 -4.77
C TRP A 260 -8.13 -12.05 -3.68
N ASP A 261 -7.76 -10.85 -4.07
CA ASP A 261 -7.45 -9.78 -3.12
C ASP A 261 -8.67 -9.38 -2.28
N LEU A 262 -8.40 -9.00 -1.04
CA LEU A 262 -9.41 -8.44 -0.14
C LEU A 262 -8.90 -7.16 0.50
N PHE A 263 -9.69 -6.10 0.36
CA PHE A 263 -9.55 -4.92 1.18
C PHE A 263 -10.52 -5.00 2.36
N SER A 264 -9.97 -5.21 3.57
CA SER A 264 -10.77 -5.41 4.78
C SER A 264 -10.72 -4.19 5.67
N VAL A 265 -11.85 -3.55 5.92
CA VAL A 265 -11.96 -2.37 6.77
C VAL A 265 -12.64 -2.75 8.09
N GLY A 266 -11.94 -2.58 9.21
CA GLY A 266 -12.48 -2.92 10.54
C GLY A 266 -13.62 -2.00 10.99
N GLY A 267 -13.68 -0.77 10.48
CA GLY A 267 -14.66 0.25 10.79
C GLY A 267 -15.45 0.72 9.57
N LEU A 268 -15.63 2.04 9.45
CA LEU A 268 -16.30 2.67 8.31
C LEU A 268 -15.41 2.66 7.06
N LEU A 269 -15.97 2.20 5.94
CA LEU A 269 -15.51 2.53 4.59
C LEU A 269 -16.38 3.67 4.05
N ASP A 270 -15.82 4.87 4.01
CA ASP A 270 -16.49 6.05 3.48
C ASP A 270 -16.21 6.24 1.98
N MET A 271 -17.26 6.12 1.18
CA MET A 271 -17.25 6.32 -0.26
C MET A 271 -18.07 7.55 -0.68
N SER A 272 -18.36 8.48 0.24
CA SER A 272 -19.10 9.72 -0.06
C SER A 272 -18.41 10.61 -1.11
N GLY A 273 -17.10 10.47 -1.28
CA GLY A 273 -16.32 11.12 -2.34
C GLY A 273 -16.38 10.43 -3.71
N VAL A 274 -17.09 9.31 -3.84
CA VAL A 274 -17.27 8.57 -5.10
C VAL A 274 -18.63 8.89 -5.70
N THR A 275 -18.66 9.26 -6.98
CA THR A 275 -19.89 9.61 -7.70
C THR A 275 -19.92 8.98 -9.09
N SER A 276 -21.06 9.03 -9.78
CA SER A 276 -21.16 8.54 -11.17
C SER A 276 -20.30 9.35 -12.16
N ALA A 277 -19.97 10.60 -11.84
CA ALA A 277 -19.08 11.45 -12.63
C ALA A 277 -17.60 11.27 -12.27
N ASN A 278 -17.30 10.89 -11.03
CA ASN A 278 -15.95 10.66 -10.54
C ASN A 278 -15.92 9.33 -9.77
N LYS A 279 -15.67 8.25 -10.51
CA LYS A 279 -15.86 6.86 -10.08
C LYS A 279 -14.63 6.29 -9.39
N TRP A 280 -14.80 5.25 -8.59
CA TRP A 280 -13.67 4.43 -8.13
C TRP A 280 -13.26 3.46 -9.24
N ASN A 281 -11.98 3.43 -9.60
CA ASN A 281 -11.48 2.54 -10.65
C ASN A 281 -11.15 1.18 -10.03
N LEU A 282 -11.90 0.14 -10.39
CA LEU A 282 -11.60 -1.24 -10.04
C LEU A 282 -10.92 -1.89 -11.25
N VAL A 283 -9.63 -2.20 -11.10
CA VAL A 283 -8.83 -2.85 -12.15
C VAL A 283 -8.72 -4.33 -11.79
N VAL A 284 -9.36 -5.17 -12.58
CA VAL A 284 -9.38 -6.61 -12.41
C VAL A 284 -8.19 -7.23 -13.16
N THR A 285 -7.36 -7.98 -12.44
CA THR A 285 -6.11 -8.58 -12.92
C THR A 285 -6.04 -10.08 -12.59
N GLY A 286 -5.30 -10.85 -13.38
CA GLY A 286 -5.05 -12.28 -13.15
C GLY A 286 -5.65 -13.18 -14.24
N ASP A 287 -4.88 -13.42 -15.31
CA ASP A 287 -5.31 -14.20 -16.49
C ASP A 287 -5.84 -15.59 -16.14
N SER A 288 -5.13 -16.31 -15.27
CA SER A 288 -5.53 -17.65 -14.82
C SER A 288 -6.74 -17.63 -13.89
N GLY A 289 -7.04 -16.49 -13.25
CA GLY A 289 -8.14 -16.37 -12.32
C GLY A 289 -9.51 -16.57 -12.94
N PHE A 290 -9.63 -16.28 -14.24
CA PHE A 290 -10.85 -16.46 -15.01
C PHE A 290 -10.83 -17.69 -15.93
N ALA A 291 -9.81 -18.54 -15.84
CA ALA A 291 -9.72 -19.74 -16.66
C ALA A 291 -10.94 -20.66 -16.42
N GLY A 292 -11.70 -20.95 -17.48
CA GLY A 292 -12.90 -21.77 -17.42
C GLY A 292 -14.17 -21.01 -17.04
N TRP A 293 -14.14 -19.68 -16.97
CA TRP A 293 -15.36 -18.90 -16.78
C TRP A 293 -16.26 -19.10 -17.99
N THR A 294 -17.55 -19.37 -17.76
CA THR A 294 -18.59 -19.41 -18.79
C THR A 294 -19.64 -18.34 -18.51
N ASP A 295 -20.20 -17.77 -19.57
CA ASP A 295 -21.31 -16.80 -19.51
C ASP A 295 -22.62 -17.38 -18.99
N THR A 296 -22.65 -18.65 -18.59
CA THR A 296 -23.82 -19.37 -18.06
C THR A 296 -23.84 -19.49 -16.54
N SER A 297 -22.71 -19.22 -15.86
CA SER A 297 -22.57 -19.40 -14.42
C SER A 297 -22.46 -18.05 -13.71
N SER A 298 -23.14 -17.90 -12.57
CA SER A 298 -23.05 -16.72 -11.73
C SER A 298 -21.91 -16.83 -10.73
N TYR A 299 -21.02 -15.84 -10.71
CA TYR A 299 -19.94 -15.73 -9.73
C TYR A 299 -20.04 -14.42 -8.97
N SER A 300 -19.63 -14.43 -7.70
CA SER A 300 -19.65 -13.28 -6.80
C SER A 300 -18.37 -13.25 -5.99
N TYR A 301 -17.58 -12.18 -6.16
CA TYR A 301 -16.28 -12.02 -5.54
C TYR A 301 -16.29 -10.84 -4.57
N VAL A 302 -16.13 -11.12 -3.28
CA VAL A 302 -15.96 -10.06 -2.27
C VAL A 302 -14.56 -9.46 -2.46
N PHE A 303 -14.50 -8.22 -2.97
CA PHE A 303 -13.24 -7.50 -3.16
C PHE A 303 -12.97 -6.49 -2.04
N ALA A 304 -14.03 -6.06 -1.35
CA ALA A 304 -13.96 -5.20 -0.18
C ALA A 304 -15.02 -5.56 0.86
N GLN A 305 -14.69 -5.35 2.13
CA GLN A 305 -15.63 -5.51 3.25
C GLN A 305 -15.39 -4.43 4.31
N ALA A 306 -16.45 -4.06 5.04
CA ALA A 306 -16.37 -3.07 6.11
C ALA A 306 -17.43 -3.32 7.20
N ALA A 307 -17.16 -2.90 8.44
CA ALA A 307 -18.18 -2.92 9.48
C ALA A 307 -19.39 -2.04 9.12
N SER A 308 -19.16 -0.96 8.37
CA SER A 308 -20.21 -0.16 7.74
C SER A 308 -19.66 0.53 6.49
N VAL A 309 -20.54 0.90 5.56
CA VAL A 309 -20.20 1.64 4.34
C VAL A 309 -21.10 2.86 4.22
N SER A 310 -20.55 4.01 3.79
CA SER A 310 -21.29 5.24 3.51
C SER A 310 -21.04 5.77 2.09
N GLY A 311 -21.89 6.68 1.64
CA GLY A 311 -21.82 7.30 0.30
C GLY A 311 -22.86 6.80 -0.69
N PHE A 312 -23.57 5.72 -0.37
CA PHE A 312 -24.69 5.18 -1.13
C PHE A 312 -25.60 4.32 -0.23
N ASP A 313 -26.72 3.84 -0.76
CA ASP A 313 -27.60 2.90 -0.07
C ASP A 313 -26.91 1.54 0.14
N SER A 314 -26.49 1.26 1.38
CA SER A 314 -25.80 0.04 1.76
C SER A 314 -26.73 -1.15 2.03
N THR A 315 -27.99 -1.09 1.59
CA THR A 315 -28.92 -2.22 1.67
C THR A 315 -28.40 -3.40 0.85
N VAL A 316 -28.51 -4.62 1.40
CA VAL A 316 -28.10 -5.84 0.70
C VAL A 316 -28.90 -6.01 -0.59
N GLY A 317 -28.20 -6.28 -1.69
CA GLY A 317 -28.77 -6.43 -3.03
C GLY A 317 -28.76 -5.14 -3.87
N THR A 318 -28.41 -3.99 -3.29
CA THR A 318 -28.31 -2.73 -4.04
C THR A 318 -27.20 -2.79 -5.07
N ASP A 319 -27.54 -2.47 -6.33
CA ASP A 319 -26.58 -2.32 -7.43
C ASP A 319 -25.94 -0.92 -7.36
N VAL A 320 -24.62 -0.89 -7.20
CA VAL A 320 -23.83 0.33 -7.08
C VAL A 320 -22.83 0.48 -8.22
N THR A 321 -22.99 -0.28 -9.31
CA THR A 321 -22.07 -0.31 -10.46
C THR A 321 -21.82 1.07 -11.07
N SER A 322 -22.81 1.97 -10.99
CA SER A 322 -22.67 3.35 -11.47
C SER A 322 -21.53 4.14 -10.82
N LEU A 323 -21.08 3.74 -9.62
CA LEU A 323 -19.98 4.33 -8.87
C LEU A 323 -18.60 3.78 -9.26
N PHE A 324 -18.55 2.76 -10.11
CA PHE A 324 -17.33 2.06 -10.48
C PHE A 324 -17.00 2.21 -11.96
N ASN A 325 -15.71 2.35 -12.24
CA ASN A 325 -15.15 2.09 -13.55
C ASN A 325 -14.42 0.75 -13.46
N ILE A 326 -15.00 -0.30 -14.04
CA ILE A 326 -14.47 -1.66 -13.97
C ILE A 326 -13.70 -1.92 -15.24
N THR A 327 -12.40 -2.16 -15.11
CA THR A 327 -11.53 -2.44 -16.25
C THR A 327 -10.76 -3.73 -15.99
N THR A 328 -10.26 -4.37 -17.05
CA THR A 328 -9.38 -5.53 -16.93
C THR A 328 -7.99 -5.18 -17.41
N SER A 329 -6.98 -5.76 -16.77
CA SER A 329 -5.59 -5.65 -17.21
C SER A 329 -4.94 -7.02 -17.15
N GLY A 330 -4.25 -7.41 -18.22
CA GLY A 330 -3.55 -8.70 -18.28
C GLY A 330 -4.45 -9.94 -18.27
N ILE A 331 -5.74 -9.82 -18.63
CA ILE A 331 -6.63 -10.98 -18.86
C ILE A 331 -6.66 -11.26 -20.37
N ALA A 332 -5.96 -12.31 -20.80
CA ALA A 332 -5.93 -12.77 -22.19
C ALA A 332 -7.05 -13.78 -22.47
N SER A 333 -7.46 -14.54 -21.45
CA SER A 333 -8.50 -15.56 -21.51
C SER A 333 -9.88 -14.93 -21.31
N LYS A 334 -10.44 -14.38 -22.40
CA LYS A 334 -11.82 -13.91 -22.39
C LYS A 334 -12.79 -15.11 -22.42
N PRO A 335 -13.86 -15.11 -21.61
CA PRO A 335 -14.86 -16.19 -21.57
C PRO A 335 -15.58 -16.37 -22.90
N ASN A 336 -15.77 -15.27 -23.61
CA ASN A 336 -16.31 -15.23 -24.95
C ASN A 336 -15.72 -14.02 -25.71
N ALA A 337 -15.93 -13.97 -27.02
CA ALA A 337 -15.42 -12.88 -27.87
C ALA A 337 -16.11 -11.53 -27.61
N SER A 338 -17.29 -11.55 -26.98
CA SER A 338 -18.10 -10.37 -26.64
C SER A 338 -17.71 -9.73 -25.31
N PHE A 339 -16.84 -10.38 -24.53
CA PHE A 339 -16.53 -9.96 -23.16
C PHE A 339 -16.07 -8.51 -23.06
N ASN A 340 -16.83 -7.73 -22.30
CA ASN A 340 -16.65 -6.32 -22.00
C ASN A 340 -16.71 -6.10 -20.49
N ALA A 341 -15.58 -5.80 -19.87
CA ALA A 341 -15.47 -5.55 -18.44
C ALA A 341 -16.45 -4.48 -17.90
N ASN A 342 -16.79 -3.48 -18.72
CA ASN A 342 -17.71 -2.41 -18.34
C ASN A 342 -19.20 -2.84 -18.42
N GLY A 343 -19.52 -3.98 -19.05
CA GLY A 343 -20.88 -4.48 -19.23
C GLY A 343 -21.16 -5.81 -18.54
N ASP A 344 -20.14 -6.65 -18.39
CA ASP A 344 -20.28 -8.02 -17.90
C ASP A 344 -20.00 -8.14 -16.39
N PHE A 345 -19.59 -7.06 -15.76
CA PHE A 345 -19.47 -6.99 -14.31
C PHE A 345 -20.41 -5.94 -13.72
N LYS A 346 -20.96 -6.27 -12.56
CA LYS A 346 -21.67 -5.33 -11.70
C LYS A 346 -21.12 -5.39 -10.29
N VAL A 347 -21.27 -4.30 -9.54
CA VAL A 347 -20.93 -4.26 -8.12
C VAL A 347 -22.23 -4.21 -7.32
N VAL A 348 -22.39 -5.18 -6.42
CA VAL A 348 -23.59 -5.31 -5.58
C VAL A 348 -23.20 -5.35 -4.11
N VAL A 349 -24.00 -4.66 -3.29
CA VAL A 349 -23.85 -4.67 -1.84
C VAL A 349 -24.31 -6.02 -1.29
N GLY A 350 -23.48 -6.64 -0.46
CA GLY A 350 -23.78 -7.90 0.21
C GLY A 350 -23.55 -7.81 1.72
N SER A 351 -23.70 -8.94 2.38
CA SER A 351 -23.32 -9.12 3.78
C SER A 351 -22.68 -10.48 3.99
N ALA A 352 -21.66 -10.53 4.82
CA ALA A 352 -21.03 -11.78 5.27
C ALA A 352 -20.60 -11.61 6.73
N ASN A 353 -20.92 -12.56 7.61
CA ASN A 353 -20.47 -12.57 9.01
C ASN A 353 -20.73 -11.25 9.77
N GLY A 354 -21.84 -10.56 9.48
CA GLY A 354 -22.21 -9.30 10.15
C GLY A 354 -21.48 -8.05 9.65
N VAL A 355 -20.66 -8.15 8.59
CA VAL A 355 -20.07 -7.00 7.89
C VAL A 355 -20.76 -6.76 6.54
N THR A 356 -20.69 -5.52 6.05
CA THR A 356 -21.11 -5.14 4.69
C THR A 356 -20.01 -5.52 3.70
N THR A 357 -20.38 -6.12 2.57
CA THR A 357 -19.44 -6.49 1.50
C THR A 357 -19.76 -5.77 0.20
N LEU A 358 -18.73 -5.49 -0.60
CA LEU A 358 -18.87 -5.10 -2.00
C LEU A 358 -18.44 -6.28 -2.86
N ASN A 359 -19.36 -6.73 -3.71
CA ASN A 359 -19.22 -7.95 -4.47
C ASN A 359 -19.13 -7.61 -5.94
N LEU A 360 -18.04 -8.00 -6.58
CA LEU A 360 -17.94 -8.01 -8.04
C LEU A 360 -18.69 -9.25 -8.53
N MET A 361 -19.80 -9.04 -9.24
CA MET A 361 -20.59 -10.12 -9.82
C MET A 361 -20.37 -10.16 -11.33
N ALA A 362 -20.03 -11.34 -11.84
CA ALA A 362 -20.08 -11.61 -13.28
C ALA A 362 -21.55 -11.74 -13.68
N VAL A 363 -21.98 -10.97 -14.68
CA VAL A 363 -23.33 -11.00 -15.24
C VAL A 363 -23.37 -12.03 -16.36
N PRO A 364 -24.16 -13.12 -16.23
CA PRO A 364 -24.37 -14.07 -17.30
C PRO A 364 -25.07 -13.39 -18.49
N GLU A 365 -24.63 -13.65 -19.73
CA GLU A 365 -25.41 -13.26 -20.91
C GLU A 365 -26.74 -14.06 -20.92
N PRO A 366 -27.88 -13.46 -21.25
CA PRO A 366 -29.11 -14.23 -21.43
C PRO A 366 -28.91 -15.25 -22.55
N SER A 367 -29.18 -16.53 -22.26
CA SER A 367 -29.03 -17.59 -23.27
C SER A 367 -29.82 -17.24 -24.53
N SER A 368 -29.27 -17.52 -25.70
CA SER A 368 -29.92 -17.23 -26.99
C SER A 368 -31.32 -17.86 -27.09
N GLY A 369 -31.54 -18.99 -26.40
CA GLY A 369 -32.85 -19.63 -26.25
C GLY A 369 -33.85 -18.83 -25.40
N GLY A 370 -33.39 -18.18 -24.32
CA GLY A 370 -34.22 -17.28 -23.51
C GLY A 370 -34.68 -16.03 -24.29
N LEU A 371 -33.76 -15.42 -25.06
CA LEU A 371 -34.08 -14.32 -25.98
C LEU A 371 -35.02 -14.76 -27.11
N LEU A 372 -34.82 -15.96 -27.67
CA LEU A 372 -35.68 -16.51 -28.72
C LEU A 372 -37.09 -16.80 -28.21
N LEU A 373 -37.23 -17.35 -26.99
CA LEU A 373 -38.53 -17.61 -26.37
C LEU A 373 -39.27 -16.32 -26.02
N LEU A 374 -38.57 -15.29 -25.54
CA LEU A 374 -39.14 -13.95 -25.35
C LEU A 374 -39.58 -13.34 -26.69
N GLY A 375 -38.76 -13.45 -27.73
CA GLY A 375 -39.10 -12.99 -29.08
C GLY A 375 -40.33 -13.71 -29.67
N LEU A 376 -40.39 -15.03 -29.55
CA LEU A 376 -41.56 -15.83 -29.97
C LEU A 376 -42.82 -15.49 -29.16
N GLY A 377 -42.68 -15.21 -27.86
CA GLY A 377 -43.75 -14.75 -27.00
C GLY A 377 -44.33 -13.40 -27.46
N VAL A 378 -43.47 -12.44 -27.80
CA VAL A 378 -43.88 -11.13 -28.35
C VAL A 378 -44.55 -11.27 -29.72
N VAL A 379 -44.01 -12.11 -30.60
CA VAL A 379 -44.60 -12.39 -31.92
C VAL A 379 -45.96 -13.07 -31.77
N ALA A 380 -46.11 -14.03 -30.86
CA ALA A 380 -47.39 -14.69 -30.57
C ALA A 380 -48.42 -13.72 -29.98
N TRP A 381 -47.99 -12.79 -29.11
CA TRP A 381 -48.84 -11.75 -28.55
C TRP A 381 -49.31 -10.75 -29.62
N LEU A 382 -48.39 -10.29 -30.49
CA LEU A 382 -48.73 -9.43 -31.64
C LEU A 382 -49.72 -10.12 -32.58
N ARG A 383 -49.52 -11.41 -32.90
CA ARG A 383 -50.43 -12.18 -33.75
C ARG A 383 -51.84 -12.28 -33.15
N ARG A 384 -51.96 -12.51 -31.84
CA ARG A 384 -53.27 -12.51 -31.14
C ARG A 384 -53.94 -11.13 -31.18
N ARG A 385 -53.18 -10.05 -31.06
CA ARG A 385 -53.69 -8.67 -31.15
C ARG A 385 -54.21 -8.36 -32.56
N TYR A 386 -53.48 -8.76 -33.60
CA TYR A 386 -53.93 -8.62 -34.99
C TYR A 386 -55.20 -9.42 -35.30
N GLN A 387 -55.28 -10.66 -34.82
CA GLN A 387 -56.49 -11.49 -35.00
C GLN A 387 -57.73 -10.89 -34.31
N ARG A 388 -57.57 -10.32 -33.11
CA ARG A 388 -58.67 -9.61 -32.42
C ARG A 388 -59.09 -8.32 -33.13
N ALA A 389 -58.14 -7.59 -33.71
CA ALA A 389 -58.44 -6.40 -34.52
C ALA A 389 -59.12 -6.73 -35.86
N ALA A 390 -58.82 -7.89 -36.45
CA ALA A 390 -59.47 -8.36 -37.67
C ALA A 390 -60.90 -8.86 -37.42
N LEU A 391 -61.13 -9.56 -36.30
CA LEU A 391 -62.48 -10.01 -35.89
C LEU A 391 -63.39 -8.84 -35.52
N GLY A 392 -62.87 -7.77 -34.91
CA GLY A 392 -63.65 -6.57 -34.59
C GLY A 392 -64.06 -5.70 -35.79
N ARG A 393 -63.51 -5.93 -37.00
CA ARG A 393 -63.95 -5.24 -38.24
C ARG A 393 -64.95 -6.04 -39.08
N GLY A 394 -65.23 -7.30 -38.71
CA GLY A 394 -66.21 -8.14 -39.41
C GLY A 394 -67.66 -7.91 -38.98
N GLU A 395 -67.90 -7.32 -37.81
CA GLU A 395 -69.24 -7.12 -37.25
C GLU A 395 -69.87 -5.75 -37.59
N SER A 396 -69.20 -4.90 -38.39
CA SER A 396 -69.71 -3.57 -38.79
C SER A 396 -70.25 -3.52 -40.22
N ALA A 397 -70.47 -4.68 -40.85
CA ALA A 397 -70.99 -4.80 -42.21
C ALA A 397 -72.14 -5.83 -42.27
N LEU A 398 -73.21 -5.56 -41.53
CA LEU A 398 -74.55 -6.10 -41.77
C LEU A 398 -75.57 -4.97 -41.63
#